data_AF-A0A9E2YAK4-F1
#
_entry.id   AF-A0A9E2YAK4-F1
#
_cell.length_a   1.000
_cell.length_b   1.000
_cell.length_c   1.000
_cell.angle_alpha   90.00
_cell.angle_beta   90.00
_cell.angle_gamma   90.00
#
_symmetry.space_group_name_H-M   'P 1'
#
loop_
_entity.id
_entity.type
_entity.pdbx_description
1 polymer ?
#
loop_
_entity_poly.entity_id
_entity_poly.type
_entity_poly.pdbx_seq_one_letter_code
_entity_poly.pdbx_strand_id
1 'polypeptide(L)'
;MNPPASGEPSQQTILDHFYGGTFSVAPGGLNFSNGTLTAVRVSDNLPSSSSSANPGPDATDRFWQANAVYANAKAIFSATPASSFGYINGTSGGSYHSLFSITGDDYTVSGSGSIPNPQGQTWRWGFQSQFGLLSSNYTDNPGGTDHMVTYQLQGLNDNFTTWLLFFEDNGASGTNADFDFNDLVVELKTNPTSTVPEPGTILICTGAGLLMLRRWRYPM
;
A
#
# COMPACT_ATOMS: atom_id res chain seq x y z
N MET A 1 -14.47 7.49 -7.46
CA MET A 1 -15.02 6.13 -7.37
C MET A 1 -16.49 6.23 -7.68
N ASN A 2 -16.90 5.54 -8.73
CA ASN A 2 -18.30 5.44 -9.10
C ASN A 2 -18.96 4.29 -8.32
N PRO A 3 -20.30 4.21 -8.29
CA PRO A 3 -20.98 3.05 -7.75
C PRO A 3 -20.65 1.79 -8.57
N PRO A 4 -20.62 0.61 -7.94
CA PRO A 4 -20.41 -0.64 -8.66
C PRO A 4 -21.48 -0.93 -9.70
N ALA A 5 -21.16 -1.76 -10.68
CA ALA A 5 -22.17 -2.29 -11.57
C ALA A 5 -23.21 -3.12 -10.78
N SER A 6 -24.40 -3.27 -11.36
CA SER A 6 -25.48 -4.01 -10.71
C SER A 6 -25.10 -5.47 -10.49
N GLY A 7 -24.96 -5.86 -9.22
CA GLY A 7 -24.60 -7.22 -8.80
C GLY A 7 -23.18 -7.35 -8.26
N GLU A 8 -22.35 -6.33 -8.46
CA GLU A 8 -20.99 -6.29 -7.94
C GLU A 8 -20.95 -5.63 -6.56
N PRO A 9 -20.07 -6.10 -5.66
CA PRO A 9 -19.97 -5.53 -4.34
C PRO A 9 -19.17 -4.23 -4.36
N SER A 10 -19.59 -3.28 -3.54
CA SER A 10 -18.78 -2.09 -3.26
C SER A 10 -17.54 -2.45 -2.44
N GLN A 11 -16.53 -1.57 -2.44
CA GLN A 11 -15.37 -1.70 -1.55
C GLN A 11 -15.77 -1.88 -0.09
N GLN A 12 -16.81 -1.17 0.37
CA GLN A 12 -17.37 -1.36 1.72
C GLN A 12 -17.86 -2.80 1.92
N THR A 13 -18.62 -3.35 0.98
CA THR A 13 -19.14 -4.72 1.05
C THR A 13 -18.01 -5.76 1.03
N ILE A 14 -16.96 -5.50 0.26
CA ILE A 14 -15.75 -6.33 0.20
C ILE A 14 -15.01 -6.30 1.56
N LEU A 15 -14.89 -5.13 2.18
CA LEU A 15 -14.31 -4.99 3.52
C LEU A 15 -15.14 -5.73 4.58
N ASP A 16 -16.47 -5.59 4.54
CA ASP A 16 -17.39 -6.33 5.40
C ASP A 16 -17.20 -7.85 5.28
N HIS A 17 -17.06 -8.35 4.05
CA HIS A 17 -16.86 -9.76 3.77
C HIS A 17 -15.56 -10.31 4.38
N PHE A 18 -14.43 -9.65 4.15
CA PHE A 18 -13.12 -10.18 4.56
C PHE A 18 -12.73 -9.89 6.01
N TYR A 19 -13.16 -8.75 6.55
CA TYR A 19 -12.71 -8.28 7.86
C TYR A 19 -13.84 -8.20 8.89
N GLY A 20 -15.07 -8.50 8.49
CA GLY A 20 -16.24 -8.55 9.35
C GLY A 20 -16.71 -7.18 9.84
N GLY A 21 -17.81 -7.21 10.58
CA GLY A 21 -18.46 -6.01 11.08
C GLY A 21 -19.31 -5.31 10.01
N THR A 22 -19.48 -4.00 10.17
CA THR A 22 -20.20 -3.14 9.22
C THR A 22 -19.38 -1.88 9.02
N PHE A 23 -18.53 -1.90 8.00
CA PHE A 23 -17.81 -0.75 7.53
C PHE A 23 -18.79 0.29 7.01
N SER A 24 -18.45 1.53 7.23
CA SER A 24 -19.15 2.68 6.70
C SER A 24 -18.11 3.73 6.29
N VAL A 25 -18.48 4.60 5.36
CA VAL A 25 -17.63 5.72 4.97
C VAL A 25 -17.35 6.58 6.21
N ALA A 26 -16.07 6.71 6.54
CA ALA A 26 -15.62 7.52 7.67
C ALA A 26 -15.71 9.03 7.32
N PRO A 27 -15.70 9.92 8.34
CA PRO A 27 -15.68 11.36 8.10
C PRO A 27 -14.51 11.75 7.17
N GLY A 28 -14.79 12.51 6.12
CA GLY A 28 -13.82 12.85 5.07
C GLY A 28 -13.93 12.02 3.78
N GLY A 29 -14.78 10.98 3.76
CA GLY A 29 -15.36 10.43 2.53
C GLY A 29 -14.57 9.34 1.80
N LEU A 30 -13.26 9.25 2.01
CA LEU A 30 -12.42 8.28 1.28
C LEU A 30 -12.04 7.04 2.11
N ASN A 31 -12.10 7.14 3.44
CA ASN A 31 -11.76 6.07 4.37
C ASN A 31 -13.02 5.27 4.75
N PHE A 32 -12.82 4.04 5.22
CA PHE A 32 -13.91 3.21 5.77
C PHE A 32 -13.60 2.79 7.21
N SER A 33 -14.61 2.68 8.06
CA SER A 33 -14.45 2.14 9.42
C SER A 33 -15.67 1.36 9.88
N ASN A 34 -15.44 0.30 10.65
CA ASN A 34 -16.47 -0.46 11.38
C ASN A 34 -16.41 -0.20 12.91
N GLY A 35 -15.68 0.86 13.33
CA GLY A 35 -15.46 1.22 14.73
C GLY A 35 -14.31 0.45 15.42
N THR A 36 -13.91 -0.70 14.89
CA THR A 36 -12.76 -1.48 15.39
C THR A 36 -11.57 -1.39 14.43
N LEU A 37 -11.84 -1.57 13.14
CA LEU A 37 -10.89 -1.47 12.05
C LEU A 37 -11.15 -0.20 11.25
N THR A 38 -10.08 0.34 10.67
CA THR A 38 -10.16 1.48 9.75
C THR A 38 -9.33 1.19 8.50
N ALA A 39 -9.97 1.22 7.33
CA ALA A 39 -9.29 1.23 6.05
C ALA A 39 -9.01 2.69 5.66
N VAL A 40 -7.74 3.09 5.74
CA VAL A 40 -7.29 4.46 5.43
C VAL A 40 -6.80 4.51 4.00
N ARG A 41 -7.44 5.31 3.16
CA ARG A 41 -7.06 5.56 1.77
C ARG A 41 -5.69 6.24 1.73
N VAL A 42 -4.75 5.64 1.00
CA VAL A 42 -3.47 6.27 0.65
C VAL A 42 -3.73 7.42 -0.32
N SER A 43 -2.90 8.47 -0.32
CA SER A 43 -3.07 9.56 -1.28
C SER A 43 -2.42 9.24 -2.63
N ASP A 44 -3.10 9.55 -3.73
CA ASP A 44 -2.54 9.42 -5.10
C ASP A 44 -1.45 10.46 -5.36
N ASN A 45 -1.48 11.57 -4.62
CA ASN A 45 -0.55 12.67 -4.73
C ASN A 45 0.05 12.99 -3.36
N LEU A 46 1.36 13.28 -3.30
CA LEU A 46 2.00 13.80 -2.11
C LEU A 46 1.27 15.05 -1.58
N PRO A 47 0.75 15.09 -0.35
CA PRO A 47 0.71 16.34 0.39
C PRO A 47 2.16 16.72 0.71
N SER A 48 2.50 18.00 0.60
CA SER A 48 3.86 18.54 0.82
C SER A 48 4.43 18.33 2.24
N SER A 49 3.80 17.55 3.12
CA SER A 49 4.22 17.40 4.52
C SER A 49 3.60 16.24 5.33
N SER A 50 3.05 15.17 4.75
CA SER A 50 2.47 14.07 5.55
C SER A 50 3.31 12.80 5.56
N SER A 51 3.78 12.43 6.75
CA SER A 51 4.51 11.20 7.05
C SER A 51 3.59 10.08 7.56
N SER A 52 3.94 8.84 7.19
CA SER A 52 3.41 7.54 7.63
C SER A 52 2.01 7.16 7.11
N ALA A 53 1.77 6.00 6.49
CA ALA A 53 2.53 4.75 6.40
C ALA A 53 2.95 4.46 4.95
N ASN A 54 4.08 3.80 4.69
CA ASN A 54 4.72 3.78 3.36
C ASN A 54 4.15 2.76 2.36
N PRO A 55 3.48 3.24 1.30
CA PRO A 55 3.79 2.88 -0.07
C PRO A 55 4.96 3.75 -0.54
N GLY A 56 6.14 3.13 -0.64
CA GLY A 56 7.28 3.67 -1.38
C GLY A 56 7.95 4.95 -0.83
N PRO A 57 8.93 5.49 -1.60
CA PRO A 57 9.73 6.65 -1.22
C PRO A 57 8.98 7.98 -1.25
N ASP A 58 7.79 8.02 -1.88
CA ASP A 58 6.99 9.24 -2.02
C ASP A 58 5.64 9.18 -1.31
N ALA A 59 5.40 8.19 -0.45
CA ALA A 59 4.16 8.05 0.32
C ALA A 59 2.87 8.09 -0.53
N THR A 60 2.96 7.83 -1.83
CA THR A 60 1.82 7.66 -2.73
C THR A 60 1.61 6.19 -3.04
N ASP A 61 0.41 5.80 -3.46
CA ASP A 61 0.16 4.43 -3.90
C ASP A 61 0.81 4.06 -5.24
N ARG A 62 1.48 5.02 -5.90
CA ARG A 62 2.14 4.79 -7.20
C ARG A 62 3.39 3.96 -7.06
N PHE A 63 4.19 4.21 -6.03
CA PHE A 63 5.49 3.57 -5.84
C PHE A 63 5.55 2.83 -4.52
N TRP A 64 6.29 1.74 -4.50
CA TRP A 64 6.34 0.83 -3.38
C TRP A 64 7.78 0.47 -3.03
N GLN A 65 8.02 0.33 -1.73
CA GLN A 65 9.29 -0.07 -1.15
C GLN A 65 8.99 -0.75 0.19
N ALA A 66 9.50 -1.95 0.39
CA ALA A 66 9.33 -2.73 1.61
C ALA A 66 10.43 -3.79 1.70
N ASN A 67 10.71 -4.33 2.88
CA ASN A 67 11.75 -5.38 3.03
C ASN A 67 11.23 -6.77 2.67
N ALA A 68 9.94 -7.01 2.81
CA ALA A 68 9.29 -8.23 2.39
C ALA A 68 7.82 -7.93 2.16
N VAL A 69 7.26 -8.48 1.10
CA VAL A 69 5.82 -8.40 0.80
C VAL A 69 5.29 -9.79 0.52
N TYR A 70 4.18 -10.12 1.15
CA TYR A 70 3.33 -11.25 0.79
C TYR A 70 2.07 -10.69 0.15
N ALA A 71 1.72 -11.17 -1.03
CA ALA A 71 0.55 -10.75 -1.78
C ALA A 71 -0.40 -11.94 -1.95
N ASN A 72 -1.70 -11.70 -1.73
CA ASN A 72 -2.74 -12.71 -1.85
C ASN A 72 -3.96 -12.12 -2.56
N ALA A 73 -4.44 -12.78 -3.61
CA ALA A 73 -5.70 -12.43 -4.25
C ALA A 73 -6.84 -12.65 -3.25
N LYS A 74 -7.72 -11.66 -3.14
CA LYS A 74 -8.87 -11.71 -2.23
C LYS A 74 -10.18 -11.85 -3.00
N ALA A 75 -10.38 -11.04 -4.03
CA ALA A 75 -11.57 -11.10 -4.85
C ALA A 75 -11.28 -10.64 -6.29
N ILE A 76 -12.15 -11.03 -7.21
CA ILE A 76 -12.17 -10.55 -8.59
C ILE A 76 -13.62 -10.40 -9.04
N PHE A 77 -14.00 -9.20 -9.48
CA PHE A 77 -15.35 -8.92 -9.98
C PHE A 77 -15.35 -8.52 -11.46
N SER A 78 -14.16 -8.42 -12.07
CA SER A 78 -14.01 -8.22 -13.50
C SER A 78 -14.75 -9.28 -14.30
N ALA A 79 -15.53 -8.84 -15.29
CA ALA A 79 -16.15 -9.72 -16.28
C ALA A 79 -15.11 -10.43 -17.18
N THR A 80 -13.83 -10.10 -17.04
CA THR A 80 -12.76 -10.55 -17.90
C THR A 80 -11.76 -11.41 -17.14
N PRO A 81 -11.14 -12.41 -17.80
CA PRO A 81 -10.17 -13.25 -17.12
C PRO A 81 -8.95 -12.42 -16.71
N ALA A 82 -8.79 -12.16 -15.41
CA ALA A 82 -7.52 -11.70 -14.87
C ALA A 82 -6.45 -12.75 -15.18
N SER A 83 -5.31 -12.30 -15.69
CA SER A 83 -4.23 -13.21 -16.08
C SER A 83 -3.23 -13.41 -14.94
N SER A 84 -2.69 -12.30 -14.40
CA SER A 84 -1.71 -12.37 -13.32
C SER A 84 -1.56 -11.06 -12.56
N PHE A 85 -1.13 -11.18 -11.30
CA PHE A 85 -0.69 -10.05 -10.48
C PHE A 85 0.83 -10.10 -10.28
N GLY A 86 1.46 -8.93 -10.26
CA GLY A 86 2.92 -8.82 -10.21
C GLY A 86 3.40 -7.41 -9.92
N TYR A 87 4.66 -7.13 -10.23
CA TYR A 87 5.28 -5.82 -10.03
C TYR A 87 6.16 -5.41 -11.22
N ILE A 88 6.45 -4.12 -11.32
CA ILE A 88 7.30 -3.52 -12.36
C ILE A 88 8.43 -2.75 -11.66
N ASN A 89 9.67 -3.04 -12.02
CA ASN A 89 10.84 -2.44 -11.37
C ASN A 89 10.98 -0.92 -11.65
N GLY A 90 11.49 -0.20 -10.66
CA GLY A 90 11.85 1.22 -10.74
C GLY A 90 10.67 2.16 -10.54
N THR A 91 10.86 3.45 -10.86
CA THR A 91 9.83 4.51 -10.87
C THR A 91 9.33 4.89 -12.27
N SER A 92 9.99 4.40 -13.32
CA SER A 92 9.51 4.42 -14.71
C SER A 92 10.07 3.22 -15.50
N GLY A 93 9.44 2.86 -16.62
CA GLY A 93 9.93 1.79 -17.51
C GLY A 93 9.91 0.40 -16.86
N GLY A 94 11.01 -0.34 -16.94
CA GLY A 94 11.16 -1.65 -16.30
C GLY A 94 10.46 -2.81 -17.01
N SER A 95 10.63 -4.02 -16.45
CA SER A 95 9.95 -5.24 -16.91
C SER A 95 8.93 -5.68 -15.88
N TYR A 96 7.82 -6.23 -16.35
CA TYR A 96 6.81 -6.85 -15.49
C TYR A 96 7.31 -8.20 -14.98
N HIS A 97 7.16 -8.41 -13.68
CA HIS A 97 7.46 -9.64 -12.97
C HIS A 97 6.17 -10.18 -12.36
N SER A 98 5.60 -11.21 -12.98
CA SER A 98 4.44 -11.91 -12.44
C SER A 98 4.80 -12.58 -11.11
N LEU A 99 4.00 -12.34 -10.07
CA LEU A 99 4.09 -13.03 -8.79
C LEU A 99 3.24 -14.29 -8.77
N PHE A 100 2.04 -14.22 -9.33
CA PHE A 100 1.12 -15.34 -9.43
C PHE A 100 0.05 -15.12 -10.49
N SER A 101 -0.47 -16.22 -11.03
CA SER A 101 -1.70 -16.22 -11.83
C SER A 101 -2.92 -16.13 -10.90
N ILE A 102 -3.95 -15.43 -11.36
CA ILE A 102 -5.23 -15.32 -10.66
C ILE A 102 -6.18 -16.35 -11.26
N THR A 103 -6.89 -17.09 -10.41
CA THR A 103 -7.91 -18.04 -10.86
C THR A 103 -9.12 -17.99 -9.92
N GLY A 104 -10.29 -18.36 -10.42
CA GLY A 104 -11.56 -18.24 -9.70
C GLY A 104 -12.29 -16.93 -10.00
N ASP A 105 -13.40 -16.71 -9.31
CA ASP A 105 -14.34 -15.61 -9.49
C ASP A 105 -14.92 -15.14 -8.15
N ASP A 106 -15.45 -13.93 -8.14
CA ASP A 106 -16.05 -13.26 -6.99
C ASP A 106 -15.13 -13.29 -5.76
N TYR A 107 -15.60 -13.88 -4.66
CA TYR A 107 -14.84 -14.08 -3.42
C TYR A 107 -14.08 -15.43 -3.39
N THR A 108 -14.22 -16.26 -4.42
CA THR A 108 -13.63 -17.61 -4.52
C THR A 108 -12.40 -17.58 -5.42
N VAL A 109 -11.45 -16.70 -5.12
CA VAL A 109 -10.23 -16.54 -5.92
C VAL A 109 -9.04 -17.26 -5.29
N SER A 110 -8.06 -17.58 -6.12
CA SER A 110 -6.76 -18.06 -5.67
C SER A 110 -5.62 -17.42 -6.45
N GLY A 111 -4.48 -17.31 -5.78
CA GLY A 111 -3.28 -16.66 -6.29
C GLY A 111 -2.53 -16.00 -5.15
N SER A 112 -1.26 -16.37 -4.95
CA SER A 112 -0.44 -15.78 -3.92
C SER A 112 1.03 -15.82 -4.29
N GLY A 113 1.79 -14.84 -3.85
CA GLY A 113 3.23 -14.76 -4.09
C GLY A 113 3.91 -13.84 -3.11
N SER A 114 5.23 -13.75 -3.21
CA SER A 114 6.02 -12.90 -2.32
C SER A 114 7.20 -12.25 -3.04
N ILE A 115 7.57 -11.06 -2.60
CA ILE A 115 8.82 -10.39 -2.97
C ILE A 115 9.76 -10.48 -1.77
N PRO A 116 10.67 -11.48 -1.73
CA PRO A 116 11.62 -11.58 -0.64
C PRO A 116 12.74 -10.56 -0.82
N ASN A 117 12.93 -9.68 0.16
CA ASN A 117 14.07 -8.77 0.24
C ASN A 117 14.37 -8.03 -1.07
N PRO A 118 13.54 -7.07 -1.51
CA PRO A 118 13.83 -6.27 -2.70
C PRO A 118 14.99 -5.29 -2.48
N GLN A 119 15.75 -5.39 -1.37
CA GLN A 119 16.97 -4.61 -1.11
C GLN A 119 16.76 -3.09 -1.20
N GLY A 120 15.59 -2.62 -0.76
CA GLY A 120 15.23 -1.20 -0.86
C GLY A 120 14.96 -0.70 -2.27
N GLN A 121 14.82 -1.59 -3.27
CA GLN A 121 14.38 -1.20 -4.60
C GLN A 121 12.96 -0.65 -4.55
N THR A 122 12.69 0.32 -5.42
CA THR A 122 11.35 0.83 -5.67
C THR A 122 10.71 0.08 -6.82
N TRP A 123 9.42 -0.21 -6.71
CA TRP A 123 8.63 -0.83 -7.77
C TRP A 123 7.23 -0.21 -7.86
N ARG A 124 6.49 -0.64 -8.87
CA ARG A 124 5.06 -0.39 -9.08
C ARG A 124 4.31 -1.72 -9.05
N TRP A 125 3.08 -1.74 -8.56
CA TRP A 125 2.23 -2.92 -8.72
C TRP A 125 1.73 -3.01 -10.15
N GLY A 126 1.57 -4.24 -10.63
CA GLY A 126 1.13 -4.53 -11.98
C GLY A 126 0.03 -5.58 -12.01
N PHE A 127 -1.04 -5.28 -12.73
CA PHE A 127 -2.12 -6.20 -13.03
C PHE A 127 -2.16 -6.47 -14.54
N GLN A 128 -1.91 -7.72 -14.94
CA GLN A 128 -2.05 -8.15 -16.32
C GLN A 128 -3.48 -8.67 -16.53
N SER A 129 -4.27 -7.91 -17.28
CA SER A 129 -5.59 -8.30 -17.76
C SER A 129 -5.54 -8.69 -19.24
N GLN A 130 -6.68 -9.08 -19.81
CA GLN A 130 -6.81 -9.31 -21.25
C GLN A 130 -6.63 -8.02 -22.08
N PHE A 131 -6.80 -6.84 -21.47
CA PHE A 131 -6.69 -5.55 -22.14
C PHE A 131 -5.27 -4.96 -22.10
N GLY A 132 -4.37 -5.57 -21.32
CA GLY A 132 -2.99 -5.15 -21.21
C GLY A 132 -2.49 -5.16 -19.78
N LEU A 133 -1.30 -4.60 -19.61
CA LEU A 133 -0.69 -4.41 -18.30
C LEU A 133 -1.13 -3.05 -17.74
N LEU A 134 -1.75 -3.08 -16.57
CA LEU A 134 -2.07 -1.92 -15.75
C LEU A 134 -1.06 -1.79 -14.62
N SER A 135 -0.73 -0.56 -14.28
CA SER A 135 0.31 -0.17 -13.34
C SER A 135 -0.29 0.68 -12.22
N SER A 136 0.25 0.58 -11.00
CA SER A 136 -0.06 1.52 -9.92
C SER A 136 0.36 2.95 -10.24
N ASN A 137 1.30 3.14 -11.17
CA ASN A 137 1.66 4.47 -11.64
C ASN A 137 0.82 4.84 -12.87
N TYR A 138 -0.12 5.76 -12.67
CA TYR A 138 -1.02 6.26 -13.70
C TYR A 138 -0.31 6.72 -14.99
N THR A 139 0.93 7.23 -14.94
CA THR A 139 1.63 7.67 -16.16
C THR A 139 2.07 6.52 -17.08
N ASP A 140 2.15 5.30 -16.54
CA ASP A 140 2.45 4.11 -17.34
C ASP A 140 1.18 3.52 -17.95
N ASN A 141 0.01 3.94 -17.48
CA ASN A 141 -1.26 3.44 -17.95
C ASN A 141 -1.70 4.17 -19.21
N PRO A 142 -2.38 3.48 -20.13
CA PRO A 142 -2.97 4.12 -21.30
C PRO A 142 -3.90 5.29 -20.91
N GLY A 143 -3.70 6.44 -21.54
CA GLY A 143 -4.49 7.65 -21.24
C GLY A 143 -4.11 8.35 -19.93
N GLY A 144 -3.09 7.88 -19.20
CA GLY A 144 -2.66 8.52 -17.96
C GLY A 144 -3.69 8.40 -16.83
N THR A 145 -4.40 7.27 -16.77
CA THR A 145 -5.47 7.05 -15.80
C THR A 145 -5.00 6.20 -14.63
N ASP A 146 -5.54 6.51 -13.45
CA ASP A 146 -5.29 5.71 -12.26
C ASP A 146 -6.21 4.49 -12.26
N HIS A 147 -5.60 3.31 -12.17
CA HIS A 147 -6.29 2.01 -12.17
C HIS A 147 -6.08 1.26 -10.86
N MET A 148 -5.53 1.91 -9.83
CA MET A 148 -5.35 1.26 -8.54
C MET A 148 -5.56 2.24 -7.40
N VAL A 149 -6.43 1.88 -6.46
CA VAL A 149 -6.52 2.57 -5.18
C VAL A 149 -5.96 1.69 -4.06
N THR A 150 -5.30 2.31 -3.08
CA THR A 150 -4.71 1.57 -1.95
C THR A 150 -5.31 1.99 -0.62
N TYR A 151 -5.61 1.01 0.22
CA TYR A 151 -5.98 1.21 1.61
C TYR A 151 -4.95 0.59 2.55
N GLN A 152 -4.56 1.31 3.59
CA GLN A 152 -3.92 0.72 4.76
C GLN A 152 -5.00 0.24 5.72
N LEU A 153 -4.97 -1.04 6.11
CA LEU A 153 -5.89 -1.56 7.12
C LEU A 153 -5.27 -1.43 8.51
N GLN A 154 -5.88 -0.59 9.34
CA GLN A 154 -5.45 -0.27 10.69
C GLN A 154 -6.34 -0.97 11.73
N GLY A 155 -5.78 -1.24 12.91
CA GLY A 155 -6.47 -1.92 14.02
C GLY A 155 -6.33 -3.44 14.00
N LEU A 156 -5.64 -4.02 13.01
CA LEU A 156 -5.24 -5.42 13.02
C LEU A 156 -4.11 -5.65 14.03
N ASN A 157 -4.23 -6.70 14.84
CA ASN A 157 -3.25 -7.10 15.85
C ASN A 157 -2.48 -8.36 15.44
N ASP A 158 -2.03 -8.41 14.17
CA ASP A 158 -1.38 -9.60 13.58
C ASP A 158 0.13 -9.42 13.31
N ASN A 159 0.73 -8.34 13.81
CA ASN A 159 2.13 -7.95 13.62
C ASN A 159 2.55 -7.65 12.18
N PHE A 160 1.60 -7.47 11.26
CA PHE A 160 1.86 -7.00 9.90
C PHE A 160 1.28 -5.61 9.69
N THR A 161 1.90 -4.85 8.78
CA THR A 161 1.15 -3.78 8.11
C THR A 161 0.40 -4.42 6.95
N THR A 162 -0.92 -4.36 7.01
CA THR A 162 -1.80 -4.90 5.98
C THR A 162 -2.28 -3.79 5.05
N TRP A 163 -2.20 -4.05 3.75
CA TRP A 163 -2.68 -3.17 2.70
C TRP A 163 -3.67 -3.89 1.82
N LEU A 164 -4.59 -3.14 1.24
CA LEU A 164 -5.50 -3.62 0.21
C LEU A 164 -5.29 -2.80 -1.04
N LEU A 165 -5.02 -3.49 -2.15
CA LEU A 165 -5.02 -2.91 -3.48
C LEU A 165 -6.34 -3.25 -4.15
N PHE A 166 -6.94 -2.26 -4.76
CA PHE A 166 -8.19 -2.34 -5.48
C PHE A 166 -7.92 -1.83 -6.89
N PHE A 167 -7.95 -2.73 -7.87
CA PHE A 167 -7.68 -2.43 -9.27
C PHE A 167 -8.97 -2.25 -10.05
N GLU A 168 -8.87 -1.47 -11.12
CA GLU A 168 -9.78 -1.45 -12.27
C GLU A 168 -9.20 -2.35 -13.38
N ASP A 169 -10.03 -3.01 -14.19
CA ASP A 169 -9.62 -3.93 -15.26
C ASP A 169 -9.42 -3.28 -16.64
N ASN A 170 -9.99 -2.09 -16.84
CA ASN A 170 -10.19 -1.54 -18.17
C ASN A 170 -8.99 -0.70 -18.62
N GLY A 171 -8.05 -1.34 -19.31
CA GLY A 171 -6.93 -0.69 -19.95
C GLY A 171 -7.33 0.07 -21.22
N ALA A 172 -7.22 1.41 -21.16
CA ALA A 172 -7.26 2.33 -22.30
C ALA A 172 -8.64 2.74 -22.83
N SER A 173 -9.02 3.99 -22.55
CA SER A 173 -9.96 4.80 -23.37
C SER A 173 -11.37 4.25 -23.60
N GLY A 174 -11.73 3.11 -23.01
CA GLY A 174 -13.07 2.56 -23.13
C GLY A 174 -14.04 3.53 -22.48
N THR A 175 -15.12 3.90 -23.17
CA THR A 175 -16.27 4.63 -22.62
C THR A 175 -16.96 3.90 -21.45
N ASN A 176 -16.43 2.76 -21.02
CA ASN A 176 -17.04 1.81 -20.11
C ASN A 176 -16.11 1.47 -18.91
N ALA A 177 -14.99 2.18 -18.70
CA ALA A 177 -14.32 2.09 -17.40
C ALA A 177 -15.27 2.72 -16.39
N ASP A 178 -15.81 1.91 -15.49
CA ASP A 178 -16.76 2.40 -14.52
C ASP A 178 -16.04 2.90 -13.28
N PHE A 179 -14.75 2.69 -13.09
CA PHE A 179 -13.95 3.30 -12.01
C PHE A 179 -14.56 3.06 -10.63
N ASP A 180 -15.10 1.87 -10.41
CA ASP A 180 -15.53 1.40 -9.11
C ASP A 180 -14.39 0.75 -8.31
N PHE A 181 -13.29 0.40 -9.01
CA PHE A 181 -12.09 -0.24 -8.46
C PHE A 181 -12.43 -1.47 -7.61
N ASN A 182 -13.31 -2.35 -8.07
CA ASN A 182 -13.53 -3.64 -7.40
C ASN A 182 -13.06 -4.84 -8.26
N ASP A 183 -12.63 -4.59 -9.49
CA ASP A 183 -12.34 -5.62 -10.48
C ASP A 183 -11.35 -6.67 -10.00
N LEU A 184 -10.31 -6.25 -9.28
CA LEU A 184 -9.36 -7.13 -8.59
C LEU A 184 -8.99 -6.56 -7.22
N VAL A 185 -9.06 -7.39 -6.20
CA VAL A 185 -8.65 -7.06 -4.83
C VAL A 185 -7.49 -7.93 -4.40
N VAL A 186 -6.41 -7.29 -3.97
CA VAL A 186 -5.20 -7.96 -3.46
C VAL A 186 -4.89 -7.48 -2.05
N GLU A 187 -4.75 -8.41 -1.12
CA GLU A 187 -4.20 -8.14 0.20
C GLU A 187 -2.68 -8.23 0.14
N LEU A 188 -2.00 -7.20 0.65
CA LEU A 188 -0.57 -7.24 0.92
C LEU A 188 -0.32 -7.28 2.41
N LYS A 189 0.62 -8.12 2.83
CA LYS A 189 1.19 -8.07 4.17
C LYS A 189 2.67 -7.75 4.08
N THR A 190 3.07 -6.71 4.80
CA THR A 190 4.47 -6.32 4.94
C THR A 190 4.86 -6.43 6.40
N ASN A 191 6.05 -6.97 6.66
CA ASN A 191 6.62 -6.86 8.01
C ASN A 191 6.78 -5.37 8.33
N PRO A 192 6.35 -4.89 9.49
CA PRO A 192 6.72 -3.55 9.93
C PRO A 192 8.24 -3.50 9.85
N THR A 193 8.78 -2.54 9.09
CA THR A 193 10.22 -2.28 9.15
C THR A 193 10.51 -2.06 10.62
N SER A 194 11.27 -2.96 11.25
CA SER A 194 11.77 -2.74 12.60
C SER A 194 12.30 -1.33 12.58
N THR A 195 11.62 -0.41 13.27
CA THR A 195 12.09 0.96 13.38
C THR A 195 13.46 0.80 13.99
N VAL A 196 14.50 0.93 13.17
CA VAL A 196 15.87 0.98 13.68
C VAL A 196 15.79 2.15 14.66
N PRO A 197 16.02 1.93 15.97
CA PRO A 197 16.01 3.04 16.90
C PRO A 197 16.97 4.07 16.31
N GLU A 198 16.47 5.25 15.96
CA GLU A 198 17.31 6.38 15.57
C GLU A 198 18.46 6.38 16.58
N PRO A 199 19.74 6.33 16.14
CA PRO A 199 20.86 6.27 17.05
C PRO A 199 20.69 7.43 18.02
N GLY A 200 20.23 7.09 19.23
CA GLY A 200 19.71 8.07 20.17
C GLY A 200 20.78 9.11 20.28
N THR A 201 20.44 10.35 19.92
CA THR A 201 21.37 11.48 19.88
C THR A 201 22.20 11.38 21.14
N ILE A 202 23.44 10.88 21.01
CA ILE A 202 24.38 10.86 22.12
C ILE A 202 24.61 12.34 22.31
N LEU A 203 23.85 12.92 23.22
CA LEU A 203 24.07 14.25 23.75
C LEU A 203 25.45 14.13 24.41
N ILE A 204 26.48 14.34 23.60
CA ILE A 204 27.83 14.55 24.04
C ILE A 204 27.73 15.80 24.91
N CYS A 205 27.51 15.58 26.20
CA CYS A 205 27.78 16.54 27.25
C CYS A 205 29.29 16.75 27.28
N THR A 206 29.84 17.39 26.25
CA THR A 206 31.16 18.01 26.29
C THR A 206 31.13 19.08 27.37
N GLY A 207 31.53 18.66 28.57
CA GLY A 207 32.49 19.40 29.38
C GLY A 207 32.12 20.82 29.77
N ALA A 208 31.15 20.97 30.67
CA ALA A 208 31.15 22.08 31.63
C ALA A 208 31.43 21.50 33.02
N GLY A 209 32.70 21.19 33.30
CA GLY A 209 33.05 20.48 34.54
C GLY A 209 34.55 20.37 34.83
N LEU A 210 35.32 21.45 34.64
CA LEU A 210 36.64 21.59 35.28
C LEU A 210 36.64 22.90 36.09
N LEU A 211 35.98 22.84 37.24
CA LEU A 211 36.04 23.85 38.29
C LEU A 211 36.81 23.27 39.49
N MET A 212 37.81 24.06 39.91
CA MET A 212 38.40 24.14 41.26
C MET A 212 39.47 23.13 41.72
N LEU A 213 40.73 23.40 41.37
CA LEU A 213 41.87 23.14 42.27
C LEU A 213 42.10 24.37 43.16
N ARG A 214 41.53 24.37 44.36
CA ARG A 214 41.76 25.37 45.41
C ARG A 214 43.05 25.00 46.16
N ARG A 215 44.16 25.70 45.87
CA ARG A 215 45.45 25.52 46.59
C ARG A 215 45.47 26.36 47.86
N TRP A 216 45.48 25.71 49.03
CA TRP A 216 45.82 26.34 50.31
C TRP A 216 47.30 26.12 50.62
N ARG A 217 48.01 27.19 51.02
CA ARG A 217 49.29 27.10 51.76
C ARG A 217 49.27 28.15 52.87
N TYR A 218 49.57 27.70 54.09
CA TYR A 218 49.65 28.49 55.32
C TYR A 218 50.93 29.35 55.38
N PRO A 219 50.91 30.50 56.09
CA PRO A 219 52.11 31.21 56.49
C PRO A 219 52.76 30.56 57.73
N MET A 220 54.10 30.60 57.80
CA MET A 220 54.88 30.49 59.03
C MET A 220 55.08 31.87 59.64
#